data_AF-A0A2N1F431-F1
#
_entry.id   AF-A0A2N1F431-F1
#
_cell.length_a   1.000
_cell.length_b   1.000
_cell.length_c   1.000
_cell.angle_alpha   90.00
_cell.angle_beta   90.00
_cell.angle_gamma   90.00
#
_symmetry.space_group_name_H-M   'P 1'
#
loop_
_entity.id
_entity.type
_entity.pdbx_description
1 polymer ?
#
loop_
_entity_poly.entity_id
_entity_poly.type
_entity_poly.pdbx_seq_one_letter_code
_entity_poly.pdbx_strand_id
1 'polypeptide(L)'
;MSEKHLVCHEAACKCMQGTAPDKLLVSTQSKHYINDSSMSNKLLATNKEIGQPFEKNTFGSCKLQPTPSGYKPCQPIITEWTGFYEDVALDENGGNPLLEDSMATCAIAGSPCVEITDHGQIAEVTQQNIENTDEDTLAQLNPLTPMTNKVETKIEFKAN
;
A
#
# COMPACT_ATOMS: atom_id res chain seq x y z
N MET A 1 13.88 13.17 -6.52
CA MET A 1 13.47 11.95 -5.81
C MET A 1 12.02 11.73 -6.18
N SER A 2 11.68 10.63 -6.85
CA SER A 2 10.26 10.32 -7.14
C SER A 2 9.56 10.10 -5.80
N GLU A 3 8.37 10.65 -5.63
CA GLU A 3 7.51 10.31 -4.49
C GLU A 3 7.18 8.82 -4.60
N LYS A 4 7.45 8.05 -3.54
CA LYS A 4 7.16 6.62 -3.44
C LYS A 4 6.12 6.40 -2.37
N HIS A 5 5.15 5.54 -2.66
CA HIS A 5 4.09 5.22 -1.71
C HIS A 5 4.49 4.07 -0.78
N LEU A 6 4.10 4.21 0.49
CA LEU A 6 4.14 3.12 1.47
C LEU A 6 3.06 2.08 1.13
N VAL A 7 3.29 0.83 1.50
CA VAL A 7 2.37 -0.27 1.20
C VAL A 7 1.55 -0.59 2.45
N CYS A 8 0.23 -0.76 2.32
CA CYS A 8 -0.64 -1.15 3.42
C CYS A 8 -1.26 -2.54 3.25
N HIS A 9 -1.98 -2.95 4.28
CA HIS A 9 -2.89 -4.09 4.28
C HIS A 9 -3.80 -4.07 3.04
N GLU A 10 -4.04 -5.25 2.48
CA GLU A 10 -4.75 -5.50 1.22
C GLU A 10 -4.08 -5.00 -0.07
N ALA A 11 -2.80 -4.60 -0.02
CA ALA A 11 -2.04 -4.28 -1.22
C ALA A 11 -2.07 -5.45 -2.24
N ALA A 12 -2.34 -5.15 -3.51
CA ALA A 12 -2.40 -6.16 -4.55
C ALA A 12 -0.99 -6.51 -5.01
N CYS A 13 -0.64 -7.78 -4.87
CA CYS A 13 0.65 -8.34 -5.25
C CYS A 13 0.48 -9.34 -6.40
N LYS A 14 1.54 -9.52 -7.19
CA LYS A 14 1.57 -10.47 -8.29
C LYS A 14 2.92 -11.15 -8.35
N CYS A 15 2.93 -12.46 -8.53
CA CYS A 15 4.15 -13.16 -8.92
C CYS A 15 4.36 -13.07 -10.43
N MET A 16 5.56 -12.67 -10.88
CA MET A 16 5.94 -12.63 -12.30
C MET A 16 5.84 -14.01 -12.97
N GLN A 17 5.97 -15.07 -12.16
CA GLN A 17 5.86 -16.47 -12.58
C GLN A 17 4.47 -17.07 -12.34
N GLY A 18 3.58 -16.32 -11.67
CA GLY A 18 2.19 -16.67 -11.41
C GLY A 18 1.26 -16.29 -12.57
N THR A 19 -0.01 -16.67 -12.45
CA THR A 19 -1.07 -16.34 -13.41
C THR A 19 -2.18 -15.46 -12.85
N ALA A 20 -2.23 -15.26 -11.53
CA ALA A 20 -3.24 -14.45 -10.86
C ALA A 20 -2.61 -13.58 -9.76
N PRO A 21 -3.17 -12.38 -9.48
CA PRO A 21 -2.78 -11.57 -8.34
C PRO A 21 -3.44 -12.08 -7.04
N ASP A 22 -2.87 -11.67 -5.91
CA ASP A 22 -3.38 -11.93 -4.56
C ASP A 22 -3.14 -10.69 -3.68
N LYS A 23 -3.84 -10.59 -2.55
CA LYS A 23 -3.71 -9.46 -1.62
C LYS A 23 -2.78 -9.76 -0.47
N LEU A 24 -1.94 -8.80 -0.10
CA LEU A 24 -1.05 -8.87 1.06
C LEU A 24 -1.84 -8.67 2.35
N LEU A 25 -1.68 -9.61 3.28
CA LEU A 25 -2.22 -9.52 4.64
C LEU A 25 -1.11 -9.17 5.62
N VAL A 26 -1.16 -7.96 6.14
CA VAL A 26 -0.27 -7.51 7.21
C VAL A 26 -0.70 -8.12 8.53
N SER A 27 0.16 -8.94 9.13
CA SER A 27 -0.10 -9.66 10.38
C SER A 27 1.01 -9.51 11.42
N THR A 28 2.14 -8.89 11.04
CA THR A 28 3.35 -8.82 11.88
C THR A 28 3.37 -7.64 12.84
N GLN A 29 2.39 -6.74 12.78
CA GLN A 29 2.29 -5.55 13.62
C GLN A 29 0.82 -5.16 13.81
N SER A 30 0.53 -4.37 14.84
CA SER A 30 -0.84 -4.01 15.22
C SER A 30 -1.08 -2.52 15.49
N LYS A 31 -0.07 -1.67 15.28
CA LYS A 31 -0.05 -0.29 15.78
C LYS A 31 0.08 0.78 14.68
N HIS A 32 0.73 0.45 13.59
CA HIS A 32 1.10 1.42 12.57
C HIS A 32 0.10 1.36 11.42
N TYR A 33 -0.80 2.34 11.36
CA TYR A 33 -1.79 2.48 10.30
C TYR A 33 -1.37 3.61 9.35
N ILE A 34 -1.65 3.44 8.06
CA ILE A 34 -1.44 4.47 7.04
C ILE A 34 -2.71 4.72 6.25
N ASN A 35 -2.94 5.98 5.88
CA ASN A 35 -4.01 6.41 4.99
C ASN A 35 -5.41 5.88 5.38
N ASP A 36 -5.73 5.99 6.66
CA ASP A 36 -7.03 5.67 7.23
C ASP A 36 -7.38 6.74 8.26
N SER A 37 -8.39 7.57 7.95
CA SER A 37 -8.91 8.59 8.86
C SER A 37 -9.51 7.99 10.14
N SER A 38 -9.83 6.69 10.14
CA SER A 38 -10.30 5.91 11.29
C SER A 38 -9.21 5.08 11.99
N MET A 39 -7.98 5.06 11.47
CA MET A 39 -6.83 4.27 11.99
C MET A 39 -7.14 2.81 12.35
N SER A 40 -8.02 2.13 11.59
CA SER A 40 -8.56 0.84 12.02
C SER A 40 -8.28 -0.32 11.06
N ASN A 41 -8.11 -0.07 9.77
CA ASN A 41 -8.10 -1.16 8.77
C ASN A 41 -6.83 -1.24 7.92
N LYS A 42 -6.03 -0.18 7.81
CA LYS A 42 -4.88 -0.13 6.90
C LYS A 42 -3.52 -0.17 7.60
N LEU A 43 -3.18 -1.34 8.12
CA LEU A 43 -1.87 -1.58 8.73
C LEU A 43 -0.75 -1.41 7.70
N LEU A 44 0.35 -0.75 8.09
CA LEU A 44 1.58 -0.61 7.30
C LEU A 44 2.24 -1.98 7.11
N ALA A 45 2.54 -2.34 5.86
CA ALA A 45 3.26 -3.56 5.52
C ALA A 45 4.77 -3.39 5.76
N THR A 46 5.42 -4.46 6.21
CA THR A 46 6.86 -4.46 6.48
C THR A 46 7.58 -5.63 5.83
N ASN A 47 8.91 -5.56 5.75
CA ASN A 47 9.76 -6.65 5.30
C ASN A 47 9.69 -7.93 6.17
N LYS A 48 8.96 -7.91 7.29
CA LYS A 48 8.71 -9.08 8.15
C LYS A 48 7.53 -9.93 7.70
N GLU A 49 6.75 -9.50 6.71
CA GLU A 49 5.68 -10.31 6.11
C GLU A 49 6.27 -11.48 5.30
N ILE A 50 6.81 -12.48 6.00
CA ILE A 50 7.45 -13.68 5.45
C ILE A 50 6.52 -14.90 5.57
N GLY A 51 6.87 -16.02 4.92
CA GLY A 51 6.01 -17.19 4.89
C GLY A 51 4.92 -17.03 3.84
N GLN A 52 3.64 -17.09 4.20
CA GLN A 52 2.53 -16.94 3.24
C GLN A 52 1.63 -15.77 3.65
N PRO A 53 2.06 -14.52 3.43
CA PRO A 53 1.33 -13.33 3.89
C PRO A 53 0.22 -12.93 2.91
N PHE A 54 -0.44 -13.87 2.24
CA PHE A 54 -1.43 -13.53 1.20
C PHE A 54 -2.81 -14.13 1.50
N GLU A 55 -3.87 -13.44 1.08
CA GLU A 55 -5.25 -13.82 1.39
C GLU A 55 -5.62 -15.21 0.84
N LYS A 56 -5.37 -15.46 -0.45
CA LYS A 56 -5.66 -16.75 -1.08
C LYS A 56 -4.49 -17.73 -0.99
N ASN A 57 -3.34 -17.27 -0.49
CA ASN A 57 -2.10 -18.03 -0.41
C ASN A 57 -1.67 -18.64 -1.77
N THR A 58 -2.06 -18.01 -2.89
CA THR A 58 -1.70 -18.49 -4.23
C THR A 58 -1.78 -17.41 -5.29
N PHE A 59 -0.79 -17.41 -6.20
CA PHE A 59 -0.80 -16.59 -7.41
C PHE A 59 -1.26 -17.37 -8.66
N GLY A 60 -2.16 -18.34 -8.48
CA GLY A 60 -2.65 -19.21 -9.55
C GLY A 60 -1.65 -20.32 -9.90
N SER A 61 -1.24 -20.46 -11.16
CA SER A 61 -0.29 -21.49 -11.60
C SER A 61 1.14 -20.94 -11.68
N CYS A 62 2.15 -21.73 -11.30
CA CYS A 62 3.56 -21.32 -11.29
C CYS A 62 4.33 -21.85 -12.50
N LYS A 63 4.81 -20.95 -13.37
CA LYS A 63 5.62 -21.28 -14.56
C LYS A 63 6.94 -21.99 -14.24
N LEU A 64 7.48 -21.78 -13.04
CA LEU A 64 8.72 -22.44 -12.57
C LEU A 64 8.49 -23.89 -12.11
N GLN A 65 7.25 -24.35 -12.02
CA GLN A 65 6.91 -25.71 -11.60
C GLN A 65 6.11 -26.44 -12.68
N PRO A 66 6.71 -26.76 -13.84
CA PRO A 66 6.03 -27.49 -14.90
C PRO A 66 5.69 -28.93 -14.48
N THR A 67 4.61 -29.44 -15.04
CA THR A 67 4.15 -30.84 -14.94
C THR A 67 3.80 -31.35 -16.33
N PRO A 68 3.68 -32.67 -16.54
CA PRO A 68 3.30 -33.22 -17.86
C PRO A 68 1.98 -32.69 -18.44
N SER A 69 1.08 -32.15 -17.61
CA SER A 69 -0.25 -31.67 -18.01
C SER A 69 -0.48 -30.18 -17.73
N GLY A 70 0.57 -29.41 -17.42
CA GLY A 70 0.45 -27.98 -17.11
C GLY A 70 1.47 -27.53 -16.07
N TYR A 71 1.03 -26.82 -15.04
CA TYR A 71 1.89 -26.25 -13.99
C TYR A 71 1.29 -26.52 -12.61
N LYS A 72 2.15 -26.64 -11.60
CA LYS A 72 1.68 -26.71 -10.21
C LYS A 72 1.13 -25.35 -9.75
N PRO A 73 0.22 -25.32 -8.75
CA PRO A 73 -0.21 -24.09 -8.11
C PRO A 73 0.98 -23.32 -7.54
N CYS A 74 0.97 -22.00 -7.68
CA CYS A 74 1.97 -21.13 -7.08
C CYS A 74 1.74 -21.06 -5.57
N GLN A 75 2.74 -21.48 -4.80
CA GLN A 75 2.78 -21.37 -3.35
C GLN A 75 3.80 -20.29 -2.97
N PRO A 76 3.37 -19.06 -2.68
CA PRO A 76 4.28 -17.95 -2.44
C PRO A 76 4.81 -17.98 -1.00
N ILE A 77 5.72 -18.92 -0.73
CA ILE A 77 6.47 -18.96 0.52
C ILE A 77 7.57 -17.90 0.42
N ILE A 78 7.29 -16.70 0.93
CA ILE A 78 8.20 -15.56 0.94
C ILE A 78 9.34 -15.80 1.92
N THR A 79 10.57 -15.68 1.43
CA THR A 79 11.80 -15.81 2.23
C THR A 79 12.36 -14.47 2.66
N GLU A 80 12.21 -13.46 1.82
CA GLU A 80 12.72 -12.11 2.06
C GLU A 80 11.98 -11.07 1.19
N TRP A 81 12.07 -9.82 1.61
CA TRP A 81 11.70 -8.64 0.85
C TRP A 81 12.95 -7.81 0.56
N THR A 82 12.95 -7.10 -0.55
CA THR A 82 14.01 -6.17 -0.99
C THR A 82 13.40 -4.86 -1.45
N GLY A 83 14.17 -3.77 -1.48
CA GLY A 83 13.67 -2.45 -1.88
C GLY A 83 12.72 -1.80 -0.86
N PHE A 84 12.82 -2.19 0.41
CA PHE A 84 12.08 -1.57 1.52
C PHE A 84 12.80 -0.31 2.02
N TYR A 85 12.13 0.49 2.85
CA TYR A 85 12.69 1.73 3.38
C TYR A 85 13.58 1.47 4.61
N GLU A 86 14.91 1.49 4.41
CA GLU A 86 15.89 1.09 5.44
C GLU A 86 16.05 2.08 6.59
N ASP A 87 15.79 3.37 6.36
CA ASP A 87 16.03 4.44 7.35
C ASP A 87 15.04 4.42 8.53
N VAL A 88 13.96 3.65 8.41
CA VAL A 88 12.93 3.50 9.46
C VAL A 88 12.72 2.02 9.76
N ALA A 89 12.76 1.69 11.04
CA ALA A 89 12.34 0.38 11.56
C ALA A 89 11.19 0.58 12.56
N LEU A 90 10.18 -0.27 12.50
CA LEU A 90 9.09 -0.28 13.47
C LEU A 90 9.57 -0.94 14.76
N ASP A 91 9.41 -0.26 15.90
CA ASP A 91 9.86 -0.78 17.21
C ASP A 91 9.18 -2.09 17.62
N GLU A 92 7.95 -2.33 17.15
CA GLU A 92 7.16 -3.51 17.52
C GLU A 92 7.71 -4.82 16.93
N ASN A 93 8.12 -4.80 15.66
CA ASN A 93 8.55 -6.01 14.94
C ASN A 93 9.98 -5.93 14.37
N GLY A 94 10.66 -4.79 14.56
CA GLY A 94 11.97 -4.51 13.95
C GLY A 94 11.97 -4.56 12.43
N GLY A 95 10.79 -4.39 11.82
CA GLY A 95 10.56 -4.45 10.39
C GLY A 95 10.67 -3.08 9.73
N ASN A 96 11.15 -3.07 8.51
CA ASN A 96 11.24 -1.87 7.68
C ASN A 96 10.00 -1.75 6.79
N PRO A 97 9.43 -0.53 6.61
CA PRO A 97 8.26 -0.33 5.75
C PRO A 97 8.51 -0.75 4.31
N LEU A 98 7.52 -1.42 3.69
CA LEU A 98 7.55 -1.72 2.27
C LEU A 98 7.16 -0.47 1.44
N LEU A 99 7.81 -0.34 0.29
CA LEU A 99 7.55 0.66 -0.74
C LEU A 99 6.87 0.00 -1.94
N GLU A 100 6.22 0.78 -2.80
CA GLU A 100 5.57 0.28 -4.02
C GLU A 100 6.53 -0.48 -4.97
N ASP A 101 7.83 -0.18 -4.92
CA ASP A 101 8.87 -0.87 -5.70
C ASP A 101 9.57 -1.99 -4.92
N SER A 102 9.13 -2.28 -3.70
CA SER A 102 9.63 -3.43 -2.96
C SER A 102 9.25 -4.73 -3.66
N MET A 103 10.18 -5.68 -3.66
CA MET A 103 9.99 -6.99 -4.29
C MET A 103 10.23 -8.12 -3.29
N ALA A 104 9.40 -9.15 -3.34
CA ALA A 104 9.54 -10.35 -2.51
C ALA A 104 10.18 -11.50 -3.29
N THR A 105 11.03 -12.26 -2.61
CA THR A 105 11.60 -13.52 -3.09
C THR A 105 10.78 -14.68 -2.51
N CYS A 106 10.35 -15.61 -3.35
CA CYS A 106 9.75 -16.86 -2.89
C CYS A 106 10.75 -18.02 -2.92
N ALA A 107 10.55 -19.02 -2.05
CA ALA A 107 11.41 -20.19 -1.91
C ALA A 107 11.57 -21.01 -3.21
N ILE A 108 10.64 -20.89 -4.16
CA ILE A 108 10.69 -21.58 -5.46
C ILE A 108 11.53 -20.83 -6.48
N ALA A 109 11.43 -19.50 -6.54
CA ALA A 109 12.17 -18.69 -7.50
C ALA A 109 13.63 -18.49 -7.08
N GLY A 110 13.88 -18.33 -5.77
CA GLY A 110 15.22 -18.04 -5.24
C GLY A 110 15.77 -16.66 -5.63
N SER A 111 14.97 -15.85 -6.33
CA SER A 111 15.25 -14.46 -6.70
C SER A 111 13.97 -13.62 -6.56
N PRO A 112 14.07 -12.28 -6.49
CA PRO A 112 12.90 -11.41 -6.42
C PRO A 112 11.93 -11.68 -7.58
N CYS A 113 10.68 -12.00 -7.24
CA CYS A 113 9.68 -12.43 -8.23
C CYS A 113 8.24 -11.99 -7.92
N VAL A 114 7.96 -11.52 -6.71
CA VAL A 114 6.66 -10.97 -6.34
C VAL A 114 6.74 -9.45 -6.33
N GLU A 115 5.95 -8.81 -7.18
CA GLU A 115 5.85 -7.37 -7.34
C GLU A 115 4.57 -6.85 -6.67
N ILE A 116 4.62 -5.62 -6.18
CA ILE A 116 3.47 -4.90 -5.64
C ILE A 116 2.87 -4.10 -6.80
N THR A 117 1.64 -4.43 -7.17
CA THR A 117 0.93 -3.79 -8.30
C THR A 117 0.00 -2.67 -7.86
N ASP A 118 -0.44 -2.71 -6.61
CA ASP A 118 -1.24 -1.67 -5.96
C ASP A 118 -0.79 -1.60 -4.50
N HIS A 119 -0.37 -0.43 -4.04
CA HIS A 119 0.10 -0.21 -2.68
C HIS A 119 -1.04 -0.27 -1.63
N GLY A 120 -2.30 -0.39 -2.06
CA GLY A 120 -3.48 -0.60 -1.22
C GLY A 120 -4.02 0.66 -0.54
N GLN A 121 -3.33 1.79 -0.73
CA GLN A 121 -3.77 3.06 -0.14
C GLN A 121 -4.96 3.64 -0.91
N ILE A 122 -5.88 4.34 -0.25
CA ILE A 122 -7.04 4.98 -0.90
C ILE A 122 -6.85 6.49 -0.73
N ALA A 123 -6.76 7.24 -1.81
CA ALA A 123 -6.67 8.69 -1.72
C ALA A 123 -8.02 9.27 -1.24
N GLU A 124 -8.12 9.62 0.05
CA GLU A 124 -9.26 10.39 0.55
C GLU A 124 -9.05 11.88 0.28
N VAL A 125 -10.04 12.53 -0.32
CA VAL A 125 -10.06 13.99 -0.45
C VAL A 125 -10.40 14.57 0.92
N THR A 126 -9.39 15.06 1.62
CA THR A 126 -9.58 15.75 2.91
C THR A 126 -10.04 17.19 2.69
N GLN A 127 -10.64 17.83 3.71
CA GLN A 127 -10.96 19.26 3.67
C GLN A 127 -9.72 20.12 3.39
N GLN A 128 -8.57 19.71 3.91
CA GLN A 128 -7.29 20.37 3.65
C GLN A 128 -6.84 20.20 2.19
N ASN A 129 -7.15 19.09 1.53
CA ASN A 129 -6.93 18.97 0.08
C ASN A 129 -7.80 19.96 -0.68
N ILE A 130 -9.07 20.15 -0.30
CA ILE A 130 -9.99 21.11 -0.92
C ILE A 130 -9.50 22.56 -0.71
N GLU A 131 -9.03 22.89 0.49
CA GLU A 131 -8.53 24.23 0.83
C GLU A 131 -7.23 24.60 0.10
N ASN A 132 -6.38 23.62 -0.21
CA ASN A 132 -5.13 23.84 -0.95
C ASN A 132 -5.26 23.62 -2.47
N THR A 133 -6.45 23.26 -2.95
CA THR A 133 -6.72 23.02 -4.38
C THR A 133 -7.11 24.34 -5.05
N ASP A 134 -6.50 24.63 -6.21
CA ASP A 134 -6.83 25.83 -6.99
C ASP A 134 -8.31 25.82 -7.42
N GLU A 135 -8.97 26.97 -7.30
CA GLU A 135 -10.42 27.14 -7.54
C GLU A 135 -10.88 26.59 -8.90
N ASP A 136 -10.06 26.75 -9.95
CA ASP A 136 -10.32 26.25 -11.31
C ASP A 136 -10.29 24.71 -11.42
N THR A 137 -9.48 24.05 -10.59
CA THR A 137 -9.42 22.58 -10.53
C THR A 137 -10.57 22.01 -9.71
N LEU A 138 -10.97 22.70 -8.64
CA LEU A 138 -12.13 22.34 -7.84
C LEU A 138 -13.44 22.47 -8.64
N ALA A 139 -13.57 23.54 -9.44
CA ALA A 139 -14.73 23.77 -10.30
C ALA A 139 -14.90 22.72 -11.41
N GLN A 140 -13.80 22.15 -11.92
CA GLN A 140 -13.83 21.06 -12.90
C GLN A 140 -14.24 19.71 -12.28
N LEU A 141 -13.81 19.45 -11.05
CA LEU A 141 -14.13 18.19 -10.34
C LEU A 141 -15.56 18.19 -9.79
N ASN A 142 -16.09 19.34 -9.40
CA ASN A 142 -17.46 19.45 -8.91
C ASN A 142 -18.18 20.70 -9.48
N PRO A 143 -18.80 20.58 -10.67
CA PRO A 143 -19.47 21.69 -11.33
C PRO A 143 -20.77 22.17 -10.64
N LEU A 144 -21.18 21.54 -9.53
CA LEU A 144 -22.39 21.90 -8.77
C LEU A 144 -22.10 22.63 -7.44
N THR A 145 -20.83 22.86 -7.07
CA THR A 145 -20.50 23.64 -5.87
C THR A 145 -20.66 25.14 -6.13
N PRO A 146 -21.49 25.86 -5.35
CA PRO A 146 -21.55 27.32 -5.45
C PRO A 146 -20.22 27.91 -4.94
N MET A 147 -19.51 28.64 -5.80
CA MET A 147 -18.32 29.43 -5.47
C MET A 147 -18.63 30.32 -4.27
N THR A 148 -18.31 29.86 -3.07
CA THR A 148 -18.63 30.59 -1.84
C THR A 148 -17.42 31.44 -1.51
N ASN A 149 -17.56 32.74 -1.79
CA ASN A 149 -16.60 33.78 -1.45
C ASN A 149 -16.02 33.58 -0.04
N LYS A 150 -14.69 33.65 0.06
CA LYS A 150 -13.93 33.71 1.32
C LYS A 150 -14.65 34.57 2.36
N VAL A 151 -15.07 33.96 3.48
CA VAL A 151 -15.35 34.70 4.70
C VAL A 151 -14.06 34.75 5.50
N GLU A 152 -13.26 35.80 5.28
CA GLU A 152 -12.21 36.19 6.22
C GLU A 152 -12.88 36.53 7.55
N THR A 153 -12.89 35.60 8.50
CA THR A 153 -13.29 35.91 9.87
C THR A 153 -12.09 36.55 10.57
N LYS A 154 -11.97 37.88 10.45
CA LYS A 154 -11.13 38.68 11.37
C LYS A 154 -11.78 38.64 12.74
N ILE A 155 -11.18 37.90 13.68
CA ILE A 155 -11.52 38.00 15.10
C ILE A 155 -10.78 39.22 15.66
N GLU A 156 -11.46 40.36 15.79
CA GLU A 156 -10.97 41.49 16.58
C GLU A 156 -11.30 41.24 18.06
N PHE A 157 -10.28 41.02 18.89
CA PHE A 157 -10.41 41.04 20.35
C PHE A 157 -10.50 42.50 20.82
N LYS A 158 -11.68 42.93 21.28
CA LYS A 158 -11.81 44.14 22.10
C LYS A 158 -11.58 43.77 23.57
N ALA A 159 -10.47 44.23 24.12
CA ALA A 159 -10.25 44.22 25.56
C ALA A 159 -11.11 45.32 26.21
N ASN A 160 -11.85 44.95 27.26
CA ASN A 160 -12.46 45.88 28.22
C ASN A 160 -11.42 46.31 29.25
#